data_AF-A0A1I6L2S4-F1
#
_entry.id   AF-A0A1I6L2S4-F1
#
_cell.length_a   1.000
_cell.length_b   1.000
_cell.length_c   1.000
_cell.angle_alpha   90.00
_cell.angle_beta   90.00
_cell.angle_gamma   90.00
#
_symmetry.space_group_name_H-M   'P 1'
#
loop_
_entity.id
_entity.type
_entity.pdbx_description
1 polymer ?
#
loop_
_entity_poly.entity_id
_entity_poly.type
_entity_poly.pdbx_seq_one_letter_code
_entity_poly.pdbx_strand_id
1 'polypeptide(L)'
;MWDGTAIAAFYELEPDADVVASVIDACSAAGFDVERLVAKDWHETQRESVIVPHDQGSINLEVNHSDERGPDEPAVSLGLGSAIYPSSVDDAVAYQREMDALFELICRLAASVAAGYVAVFDSEGRAMAVVPTSRPIGDALEQPPIVGIYSADVLDQSGGLDGLYDSPPWYTATLPTGQTVVVESEAPWADGGWQPPTEAEYLERAAFGDERASDEVDNPDSRGLADPFAALGPGEYGADVCVHREDISRAFPNEDLRLVRVRVDENGDLRRLDGDTFVRNVVDDDPSDDTAFVKRMLVDVPADATEGDAMVSALLHGSVPTDFVRLDGPDDENVVTKVMELDVGASKFELLVSLGRVAQQDDFTSADLASIEGALETLQQLEDTDAVDRYVRENFL
;
A
#
# COMPACT_ATOMS: atom_id res chain seq x y z
N MET A 1 -16.10 11.74 5.78
CA MET A 1 -15.27 11.35 4.63
C MET A 1 -13.94 10.96 5.23
N TRP A 2 -13.47 9.74 4.94
CA TRP A 2 -12.24 9.18 5.48
C TRP A 2 -11.30 9.18 4.28
N ASP A 3 -10.46 10.20 4.22
CA ASP A 3 -9.78 10.60 2.97
C ASP A 3 -8.25 10.40 3.07
N GLY A 4 -7.74 9.83 4.17
CA GLY A 4 -6.31 9.59 4.40
C GLY A 4 -5.91 8.10 4.45
N THR A 5 -4.61 7.86 4.61
CA THR A 5 -4.05 6.50 4.72
C THR A 5 -4.25 5.97 6.13
N ALA A 6 -4.76 4.73 6.27
CA ALA A 6 -4.91 4.11 7.58
C ALA A 6 -3.59 3.51 8.07
N ILE A 7 -3.34 3.69 9.37
CA ILE A 7 -2.17 3.16 10.07
C ILE A 7 -2.66 2.33 11.27
N ALA A 8 -2.08 1.15 11.48
CA ALA A 8 -2.12 0.45 12.76
C ALA A 8 -0.78 0.63 13.48
N ALA A 9 -0.80 1.21 14.69
CA ALA A 9 0.40 1.49 15.47
C ALA A 9 0.39 0.71 16.79
N PHE A 10 1.51 0.08 17.15
CA PHE A 10 1.65 -0.83 18.28
C PHE A 10 2.58 -0.21 19.36
N TYR A 11 2.02 0.00 20.54
CA TYR A 11 2.66 0.67 21.69
C TYR A 11 2.80 -0.27 22.89
N GLU A 12 3.71 0.07 23.79
CA GLU A 12 3.98 -0.68 25.03
C GLU A 12 4.18 -2.18 24.80
N LEU A 13 5.14 -2.53 23.93
CA LEU A 13 5.50 -3.93 23.74
C LEU A 13 6.17 -4.50 24.98
N GLU A 14 6.04 -5.82 25.15
CA GLU A 14 6.79 -6.53 26.18
C GLU A 14 8.30 -6.37 25.94
N PRO A 15 9.11 -6.00 26.96
CA PRO A 15 10.52 -5.66 26.77
C PRO A 15 11.39 -6.76 26.15
N ASP A 16 11.00 -8.02 26.33
CA ASP A 16 11.72 -9.20 25.83
C ASP A 16 11.08 -9.79 24.56
N ALA A 17 10.09 -9.13 23.96
CA ALA A 17 9.46 -9.61 22.73
C ALA A 17 10.46 -9.56 21.56
N ASP A 18 10.62 -10.70 20.87
CA ASP A 18 11.33 -10.73 19.59
C ASP A 18 10.41 -10.15 18.50
N VAL A 19 10.42 -8.83 18.40
CA VAL A 19 9.50 -8.08 17.52
C VAL A 19 9.60 -8.55 16.07
N VAL A 20 10.81 -8.83 15.57
CA VAL A 20 11.00 -9.24 14.17
C VAL A 20 10.43 -10.64 13.93
N ALA A 21 10.74 -11.60 14.80
CA ALA A 21 10.18 -12.94 14.69
C ALA A 21 8.64 -12.93 14.82
N SER A 22 8.12 -12.20 15.80
CA SER A 22 6.68 -12.04 16.03
C SER A 22 5.94 -11.43 14.84
N VAL A 23 6.59 -10.50 14.14
CA VAL A 23 6.07 -9.88 12.92
C VAL A 23 6.05 -10.88 11.76
N ILE A 24 7.16 -11.60 11.52
CA ILE A 24 7.24 -12.61 10.45
C ILE A 24 6.18 -13.69 10.67
N ASP A 25 6.06 -14.21 11.89
CA ASP A 25 5.10 -15.25 12.22
C ASP A 25 3.65 -14.77 12.04
N ALA A 26 3.34 -13.54 12.46
CA ALA A 26 2.00 -12.96 12.30
C ALA A 26 1.64 -12.74 10.82
N CYS A 27 2.56 -12.19 10.02
CA CYS A 27 2.38 -12.01 8.58
C CYS A 27 2.18 -13.36 7.87
N SER A 28 3.04 -14.35 8.16
CA SER A 28 2.94 -15.67 7.53
C SER A 28 1.61 -16.35 7.89
N ALA A 29 1.19 -16.26 9.15
CA ALA A 29 -0.06 -16.86 9.60
C ALA A 29 -1.31 -16.21 9.00
N ALA A 30 -1.26 -14.91 8.69
CA ALA A 30 -2.36 -14.19 8.03
C ALA A 30 -2.28 -14.27 6.49
N GLY A 31 -1.36 -15.06 5.92
CA GLY A 31 -1.26 -15.31 4.48
C GLY A 31 -0.45 -14.28 3.69
N PHE A 32 0.33 -13.42 4.36
CA PHE A 32 1.22 -12.46 3.71
C PHE A 32 2.52 -13.12 3.24
N ASP A 33 3.10 -12.60 2.15
CA ASP A 33 4.40 -13.06 1.66
C ASP A 33 5.54 -12.53 2.55
N VAL A 34 6.11 -13.44 3.34
CA VAL A 34 7.17 -13.13 4.30
C VAL A 34 8.58 -13.26 3.74
N GLU A 35 8.78 -13.66 2.47
CA GLU A 35 10.13 -13.84 1.92
C GLU A 35 10.97 -12.58 2.06
N ARG A 36 10.36 -11.41 1.81
CA ARG A 36 11.02 -10.10 1.98
C ARG A 36 11.31 -9.77 3.43
N LEU A 37 10.47 -10.21 4.36
CA LEU A 37 10.71 -10.02 5.79
C LEU A 37 11.91 -10.85 6.26
N VAL A 38 11.98 -12.10 5.82
CA VAL A 38 13.06 -13.04 6.20
C VAL A 38 14.40 -12.62 5.58
N ALA A 39 14.39 -12.06 4.37
CA ALA A 39 15.60 -11.63 3.68
C ALA A 39 16.16 -10.28 4.15
N LYS A 40 15.38 -9.50 4.91
CA LYS A 40 15.77 -8.16 5.36
C LYS A 40 16.72 -8.22 6.55
N ASP A 41 17.74 -7.37 6.54
CA ASP A 41 18.55 -7.09 7.72
C ASP A 41 17.83 -6.06 8.59
N TRP A 42 17.27 -6.51 9.70
CA TRP A 42 16.42 -5.70 10.59
C TRP A 42 17.23 -4.84 11.58
N HIS A 43 18.55 -4.86 11.53
CA HIS A 43 19.38 -4.15 12.51
C HIS A 43 20.40 -3.21 11.86
N GLU A 44 20.17 -2.86 10.59
CA GLU A 44 21.02 -1.91 9.87
C GLU A 44 20.82 -0.47 10.39
N THR A 45 19.57 -0.08 10.64
CA THR A 45 19.21 1.25 11.14
C THR A 45 18.26 1.18 12.35
N GLN A 46 17.97 2.33 12.95
CA GLN A 46 17.05 2.42 14.08
C GLN A 46 15.58 2.24 13.67
N ARG A 47 15.24 2.47 12.40
CA ARG A 47 13.88 2.31 11.86
C ARG A 47 13.94 1.62 10.52
N GLU A 48 13.38 0.43 10.48
CA GLU A 48 13.43 -0.44 9.33
C GLU A 48 12.04 -0.62 8.74
N SER A 49 11.90 -0.38 7.43
CA SER A 49 10.63 -0.54 6.73
C SER A 49 10.73 -1.57 5.61
N VAL A 50 9.60 -2.22 5.32
CA VAL A 50 9.50 -3.23 4.26
C VAL A 50 8.08 -3.35 3.76
N ILE A 51 7.93 -3.49 2.45
CA ILE A 51 6.66 -3.76 1.79
C ILE A 51 6.44 -5.27 1.78
N VAL A 52 5.32 -5.70 2.35
CA VAL A 52 4.89 -7.09 2.46
C VAL A 52 3.68 -7.29 1.55
N PRO A 53 3.83 -8.00 0.42
CA PRO A 53 2.73 -8.29 -0.49
C PRO A 53 1.65 -9.19 0.15
N HIS A 54 0.41 -9.02 -0.29
CA HIS A 54 -0.73 -9.87 0.07
C HIS A 54 -1.80 -9.81 -1.02
N ASP A 55 -2.13 -10.94 -1.65
CA ASP A 55 -3.19 -11.16 -2.65
C ASP A 55 -3.55 -9.95 -3.55
N GLN A 56 -4.32 -8.97 -3.06
CA GLN A 56 -4.77 -7.80 -3.84
C GLN A 56 -4.04 -6.48 -3.55
N GLY A 57 -2.96 -6.51 -2.76
CA GLY A 57 -2.25 -5.32 -2.37
C GLY A 57 -0.96 -5.60 -1.60
N SER A 58 -0.58 -4.64 -0.78
CA SER A 58 0.55 -4.78 0.11
C SER A 58 0.35 -3.91 1.33
N ILE A 59 0.90 -4.35 2.44
CA ILE A 59 1.13 -3.49 3.59
C ILE A 59 2.58 -3.03 3.52
N ASN A 60 2.89 -1.86 4.05
CA ASN A 60 4.24 -1.66 4.57
C ASN A 60 4.22 -1.85 6.08
N LEU A 61 5.33 -2.34 6.58
CA LEU A 61 5.59 -2.67 7.95
C LEU A 61 6.86 -1.94 8.32
N GLU A 62 6.79 -1.18 9.40
CA GLU A 62 7.93 -0.49 9.99
C GLU A 62 8.18 -1.00 11.39
N VAL A 63 9.44 -1.29 11.71
CA VAL A 63 9.91 -1.65 13.04
C VAL A 63 10.89 -0.58 13.54
N ASN A 64 10.61 -0.03 14.71
CA ASN A 64 11.45 0.96 15.37
C ASN A 64 12.25 0.28 16.49
N HIS A 65 13.55 0.10 16.28
CA HIS A 65 14.48 -0.56 17.19
C HIS A 65 15.04 0.36 18.29
N SER A 66 14.63 1.63 18.35
CA SER A 66 15.12 2.58 19.36
C SER A 66 14.73 2.16 20.79
N ASP A 67 15.72 2.12 21.70
CA ASP A 67 15.46 1.91 23.13
C ASP A 67 14.92 3.19 23.82
N GLU A 68 15.03 4.35 23.17
CA GLU A 68 14.63 5.66 23.70
C GLU A 68 13.28 6.16 23.14
N ARG A 69 12.41 5.23 22.71
CA ARG A 69 11.09 5.56 22.13
C ARG A 69 10.26 6.47 23.04
N GLY A 70 9.80 7.58 22.47
CA GLY A 70 8.77 8.43 23.07
C GLY A 70 7.45 7.69 23.28
N PRO A 71 6.52 8.22 24.08
CA PRO A 71 5.18 7.63 24.23
C PRO A 71 4.44 7.54 22.89
N ASP A 72 4.64 8.52 22.02
CA ASP A 72 4.06 8.69 20.68
C ASP A 72 4.78 7.89 19.59
N GLU A 73 5.89 7.22 19.92
CA GLU A 73 6.68 6.45 18.97
C GLU A 73 6.35 4.96 19.09
N PRO A 74 5.56 4.38 18.15
CA PRO A 74 5.27 2.97 18.17
C PRO A 74 6.53 2.14 17.88
N ALA A 75 6.56 0.94 18.44
CA ALA A 75 7.63 -0.01 18.16
C ALA A 75 7.40 -0.76 16.84
N VAL A 76 6.14 -0.94 16.44
CA VAL A 76 5.75 -1.46 15.13
C VAL A 76 4.64 -0.59 14.56
N SER A 77 4.70 -0.30 13.26
CA SER A 77 3.56 0.29 12.55
C SER A 77 3.29 -0.42 11.23
N LEU A 78 2.01 -0.60 10.94
CA LEU A 78 1.49 -1.09 9.67
C LEU A 78 0.76 0.05 9.00
N GLY A 79 0.98 0.22 7.70
CA GLY A 79 0.27 1.20 6.90
C GLY A 79 -0.56 0.38 5.94
N LEU A 80 -1.86 0.48 6.15
CA LEU A 80 -2.90 -0.37 5.60
C LEU A 80 -3.45 0.22 4.30
N GLY A 81 -3.00 1.42 3.92
CA GLY A 81 -3.48 2.12 2.73
C GLY A 81 -4.92 2.63 2.91
N SER A 82 -5.54 2.97 1.78
CA SER A 82 -6.96 3.30 1.68
C SER A 82 -7.85 2.06 1.55
N ALA A 83 -7.26 0.89 1.23
CA ALA A 83 -7.98 -0.38 1.01
C ALA A 83 -8.79 -0.87 2.23
N ILE A 84 -8.47 -0.37 3.43
CA ILE A 84 -9.29 -0.62 4.63
C ILE A 84 -10.69 0.00 4.50
N TYR A 85 -10.88 1.02 3.65
CA TYR A 85 -12.14 1.71 3.48
C TYR A 85 -12.95 1.08 2.34
N PRO A 86 -14.26 0.85 2.53
CA PRO A 86 -15.14 0.32 1.50
C PRO A 86 -15.13 1.10 0.19
N SER A 87 -14.92 2.41 0.27
CA SER A 87 -14.87 3.30 -0.89
C SER A 87 -13.71 3.02 -1.84
N SER A 88 -12.70 2.28 -1.38
CA SER A 88 -11.48 2.02 -2.14
C SER A 88 -11.47 0.65 -2.82
N VAL A 89 -12.54 -0.14 -2.66
CA VAL A 89 -12.66 -1.48 -3.25
C VAL A 89 -14.06 -1.65 -3.84
N ASP A 90 -14.14 -1.82 -5.17
CA ASP A 90 -15.42 -1.88 -5.90
C ASP A 90 -16.19 -3.21 -5.72
N ASP A 91 -15.55 -4.23 -5.16
CA ASP A 91 -16.15 -5.55 -4.91
C ASP A 91 -16.25 -5.87 -3.42
N ALA A 92 -17.48 -6.08 -2.94
CA ALA A 92 -17.75 -6.35 -1.54
C ALA A 92 -17.11 -7.66 -1.03
N VAL A 93 -16.94 -8.66 -1.91
CA VAL A 93 -16.30 -9.93 -1.54
C VAL A 93 -14.79 -9.73 -1.39
N ALA A 94 -14.15 -9.05 -2.34
CA ALA A 94 -12.75 -8.63 -2.23
C ALA A 94 -12.51 -7.77 -0.99
N TYR A 95 -13.37 -6.78 -0.73
CA TYR A 95 -13.27 -5.92 0.45
C TYR A 95 -13.37 -6.71 1.76
N GLN A 96 -14.35 -7.61 1.86
CA GLN A 96 -14.50 -8.46 3.03
C GLN A 96 -13.24 -9.31 3.26
N ARG A 97 -12.71 -9.93 2.20
CA ARG A 97 -11.52 -10.79 2.27
C ARG A 97 -10.27 -10.02 2.71
N GLU A 98 -10.07 -8.82 2.16
CA GLU A 98 -8.93 -7.97 2.53
C GLU A 98 -9.05 -7.50 3.98
N MET A 99 -10.24 -7.05 4.39
CA MET A 99 -10.49 -6.63 5.76
C MET A 99 -10.30 -7.76 6.78
N ASP A 100 -10.71 -8.99 6.44
CA ASP A 100 -10.49 -10.16 7.30
C ASP A 100 -8.99 -10.42 7.50
N ALA A 101 -8.19 -10.39 6.42
CA ALA A 101 -6.74 -10.60 6.49
C ALA A 101 -6.04 -9.50 7.29
N LEU A 102 -6.39 -8.23 7.07
CA LEU A 102 -5.81 -7.10 7.81
C LEU A 102 -6.18 -7.14 9.29
N PHE A 103 -7.45 -7.40 9.60
CA PHE A 103 -7.94 -7.50 10.98
C PHE A 103 -7.27 -8.66 11.72
N GLU A 104 -7.13 -9.82 11.07
CA GLU A 104 -6.41 -10.97 11.61
C GLU A 104 -4.94 -10.65 11.89
N LEU A 105 -4.24 -10.04 10.93
CA LEU A 105 -2.84 -9.65 11.09
C LEU A 105 -2.65 -8.74 12.31
N ILE A 106 -3.48 -7.70 12.43
CA ILE A 106 -3.39 -6.75 13.55
C ILE A 106 -3.59 -7.47 14.88
N CYS A 107 -4.59 -8.37 14.97
CA CYS A 107 -4.86 -9.13 16.18
C CYS A 107 -3.73 -10.11 16.54
N ARG A 108 -3.23 -10.86 15.56
CA ARG A 108 -2.11 -11.81 15.75
C ARG A 108 -0.86 -11.10 16.18
N LEU A 109 -0.55 -9.98 15.54
CA LEU A 109 0.62 -9.19 15.86
C LEU A 109 0.51 -8.60 17.27
N ALA A 110 -0.63 -8.01 17.60
CA ALA A 110 -0.88 -7.46 18.94
C ALA A 110 -0.66 -8.51 20.04
N ALA A 111 -1.08 -9.75 19.78
CA ALA A 111 -0.87 -10.88 20.68
C ALA A 111 0.61 -11.36 20.70
N SER A 112 1.27 -11.45 19.55
CA SER A 112 2.64 -11.97 19.45
C SER A 112 3.70 -11.03 20.02
N VAL A 113 3.46 -9.72 19.99
CA VAL A 113 4.32 -8.72 20.64
C VAL A 113 3.78 -8.25 21.99
N ALA A 114 2.68 -8.85 22.46
CA ALA A 114 1.99 -8.52 23.70
C ALA A 114 1.81 -7.00 23.91
N ALA A 115 1.35 -6.31 22.87
CA ALA A 115 1.25 -4.86 22.87
C ALA A 115 0.29 -4.34 23.97
N GLY A 116 0.73 -3.37 24.77
CA GLY A 116 -0.12 -2.72 25.77
C GLY A 116 -1.29 -1.97 25.13
N TYR A 117 -1.06 -1.36 23.97
CA TYR A 117 -2.05 -0.60 23.21
C TYR A 117 -1.80 -0.67 21.70
N VAL A 118 -2.84 -0.88 20.91
CA VAL A 118 -2.81 -0.79 19.44
C VAL A 118 -3.93 0.14 18.99
N ALA A 119 -3.60 1.04 18.07
CA ALA A 119 -4.53 2.00 17.49
C ALA A 119 -4.55 1.89 15.97
N VAL A 120 -5.74 1.70 15.40
CA VAL A 120 -5.99 1.89 13.96
C VAL A 120 -6.66 3.24 13.74
N PHE A 121 -6.03 4.08 12.92
CA PHE A 121 -6.52 5.43 12.66
C PHE A 121 -6.15 5.95 11.28
N ASP A 122 -6.93 6.92 10.84
CA ASP A 122 -6.63 7.73 9.65
C ASP A 122 -5.52 8.74 10.00
N SER A 123 -4.42 8.68 9.24
CA SER A 123 -3.25 9.55 9.39
C SER A 123 -3.56 11.04 9.18
N GLU A 124 -4.58 11.39 8.41
CA GLU A 124 -4.92 12.79 8.08
C GLU A 124 -6.02 13.35 9.00
N GLY A 125 -6.94 12.50 9.46
CA GLY A 125 -8.13 12.95 10.18
C GLY A 125 -8.15 12.70 11.70
N ARG A 126 -7.54 11.62 12.19
CA ARG A 126 -7.68 11.18 13.60
C ARG A 126 -6.37 10.92 14.35
N ALA A 127 -5.21 11.03 13.69
CA ALA A 127 -3.91 10.69 14.26
C ALA A 127 -3.59 11.36 15.62
N MET A 128 -3.89 12.65 15.78
CA MET A 128 -3.45 13.40 16.97
C MET A 128 -4.19 13.03 18.27
N ALA A 129 -5.44 12.53 18.19
CA ALA A 129 -6.27 12.29 19.37
C ALA A 129 -6.14 10.87 19.95
N VAL A 130 -5.60 9.93 19.15
CA VAL A 130 -5.49 8.51 19.49
C VAL A 130 -4.04 8.08 19.73
N VAL A 131 -3.07 8.87 19.25
CA VAL A 131 -1.65 8.62 19.52
C VAL A 131 -1.35 9.05 20.96
N PRO A 132 -0.77 8.17 21.79
CA PRO A 132 -0.49 8.49 23.18
C PRO A 132 0.55 9.60 23.30
N THR A 133 0.16 10.72 23.91
CA THR A 133 1.03 11.89 24.10
C THR A 133 1.89 11.80 25.37
N SER A 134 1.55 10.91 26.29
CA SER A 134 2.26 10.70 27.56
C SER A 134 1.97 9.31 28.14
N ARG A 135 2.62 8.99 29.26
CA ARG A 135 2.32 7.79 30.06
C ARG A 135 1.73 8.20 31.41
N PRO A 136 0.80 7.41 31.98
CA PRO A 136 0.23 6.16 31.46
C PRO A 136 -0.69 6.38 30.24
N ILE A 137 -0.69 5.43 29.28
CA ILE A 137 -1.37 5.61 27.98
C ILE A 137 -2.86 5.91 28.16
N GLY A 138 -3.56 5.19 29.05
CA GLY A 138 -5.00 5.32 29.18
C GLY A 138 -5.50 6.72 29.60
N ASP A 139 -4.65 7.51 30.26
CA ASP A 139 -4.95 8.91 30.64
C ASP A 139 -4.59 9.91 29.53
N ALA A 140 -3.79 9.48 28.55
CA ALA A 140 -3.24 10.32 27.49
C ALA A 140 -4.03 10.24 26.17
N LEU A 141 -5.03 9.36 26.08
CA LEU A 141 -5.91 9.23 24.93
C LEU A 141 -6.99 10.30 24.99
N GLU A 142 -7.05 11.16 23.98
CA GLU A 142 -8.11 12.19 23.88
C GLU A 142 -9.38 11.61 23.27
N GLN A 143 -9.26 10.62 22.39
CA GLN A 143 -10.35 9.89 21.76
C GLN A 143 -9.98 8.41 21.55
N PRO A 144 -10.97 7.50 21.50
CA PRO A 144 -10.72 6.12 21.11
C PRO A 144 -10.37 6.04 19.60
N PRO A 145 -9.50 5.09 19.22
CA PRO A 145 -9.26 4.74 17.83
C PRO A 145 -10.46 4.02 17.23
N ILE A 146 -10.49 3.97 15.90
CA ILE A 146 -11.58 3.32 15.16
C ILE A 146 -11.56 1.82 15.41
N VAL A 147 -10.36 1.23 15.43
CA VAL A 147 -10.10 -0.10 15.97
C VAL A 147 -9.03 0.03 17.04
N GLY A 148 -9.31 -0.48 18.23
CA GLY A 148 -8.40 -0.45 19.36
C GLY A 148 -8.14 -1.84 19.91
N ILE A 149 -6.90 -2.13 20.30
CA ILE A 149 -6.57 -3.31 21.10
C ILE A 149 -5.89 -2.84 22.38
N TYR A 150 -6.39 -3.28 23.51
CA TYR A 150 -5.95 -2.80 24.81
C TYR A 150 -5.60 -3.96 25.73
N SER A 151 -4.45 -3.87 26.39
CA SER A 151 -4.17 -4.69 27.57
C SER A 151 -5.13 -4.35 28.72
N ALA A 152 -5.26 -5.27 29.68
CA ALA A 152 -6.07 -5.03 30.88
C ALA A 152 -5.61 -3.79 31.65
N ASP A 153 -4.29 -3.58 31.77
CA ASP A 153 -3.72 -2.44 32.49
C ASP A 153 -4.06 -1.11 31.82
N VAL A 154 -3.99 -1.02 30.49
CA VAL A 154 -4.36 0.19 29.74
C VAL A 154 -5.87 0.46 29.83
N LEU A 155 -6.71 -0.58 29.77
CA LEU A 155 -8.15 -0.41 29.96
C LEU A 155 -8.49 0.08 31.35
N ASP A 156 -7.87 -0.48 32.39
CA ASP A 156 -8.13 -0.09 33.78
C ASP A 156 -7.75 1.38 34.04
N GLN A 157 -6.69 1.89 33.39
CA GLN A 157 -6.32 3.30 33.44
C GLN A 157 -7.44 4.21 32.93
N SER A 158 -8.09 3.82 31.82
CA SER A 158 -9.19 4.57 31.23
C SER A 158 -10.55 4.31 31.89
N GLY A 159 -10.61 3.53 32.98
CA GLY A 159 -11.88 3.18 33.64
C GLY A 159 -12.69 2.09 32.91
N GLY A 160 -12.02 1.26 32.10
CA GLY A 160 -12.62 0.24 31.27
C GLY A 160 -13.27 0.79 30.00
N LEU A 161 -14.04 -0.05 29.31
CA LEU A 161 -14.74 0.37 28.08
C LEU A 161 -15.74 1.52 28.33
N ASP A 162 -16.41 1.52 29.49
CA ASP A 162 -17.36 2.57 29.88
C ASP A 162 -16.71 3.95 30.07
N GLY A 163 -15.39 3.99 30.30
CA GLY A 163 -14.63 5.24 30.41
C GLY A 163 -14.01 5.71 29.10
N LEU A 164 -13.81 4.80 28.12
CA LEU A 164 -13.28 5.12 26.79
C LEU A 164 -14.36 5.50 25.77
N TYR A 165 -15.55 4.91 25.88
CA TYR A 165 -16.61 5.05 24.89
C TYR A 165 -17.90 5.58 25.52
N ASP A 166 -18.45 6.65 24.94
CA ASP A 166 -19.73 7.24 25.38
C ASP A 166 -20.94 6.33 25.09
N SER A 167 -20.77 5.35 24.19
CA SER A 167 -21.77 4.36 23.81
C SER A 167 -21.13 2.98 23.61
N PRO A 168 -21.87 1.88 23.77
CA PRO A 168 -21.34 0.54 23.53
C PRO A 168 -20.68 0.44 22.15
N PRO A 169 -19.43 -0.05 22.06
CA PRO A 169 -18.77 -0.26 20.77
C PRO A 169 -19.56 -1.24 19.89
N TRP A 170 -19.37 -1.12 18.58
CA TRP A 170 -19.99 -2.05 17.63
C TRP A 170 -19.52 -3.49 17.82
N TYR A 171 -18.24 -3.68 18.13
CA TYR A 171 -17.65 -5.00 18.34
C TYR A 171 -16.66 -4.99 19.50
N THR A 172 -16.67 -6.08 20.27
CA THR A 172 -15.67 -6.36 21.30
C THR A 172 -15.31 -7.84 21.32
N ALA A 173 -14.04 -8.16 21.49
CA ALA A 173 -13.56 -9.53 21.69
C ALA A 173 -12.33 -9.54 22.61
N THR A 174 -11.99 -10.71 23.14
CA THR A 174 -10.80 -10.91 23.96
C THR A 174 -9.83 -11.83 23.21
N LEU A 175 -8.60 -11.34 23.01
CA LEU A 175 -7.50 -12.13 22.45
C LEU A 175 -7.06 -13.23 23.45
N PRO A 176 -6.42 -14.31 23.00
CA PRO A 176 -5.92 -15.38 23.90
C PRO A 176 -4.96 -14.88 24.99
N THR A 177 -4.28 -13.76 24.74
CA THR A 177 -3.38 -13.05 25.65
C THR A 177 -4.10 -12.21 26.70
N GLY A 178 -5.43 -12.09 26.63
CA GLY A 178 -6.25 -11.30 27.55
C GLY A 178 -6.44 -9.83 27.14
N GLN A 179 -5.84 -9.39 26.03
CA GLN A 179 -6.11 -8.07 25.46
C GLN A 179 -7.55 -8.00 24.92
N THR A 180 -8.16 -6.83 24.97
CA THR A 180 -9.51 -6.59 24.44
C THR A 180 -9.42 -5.86 23.11
N VAL A 181 -9.98 -6.45 22.05
CA VAL A 181 -10.18 -5.83 20.74
C VAL A 181 -11.51 -5.09 20.75
N VAL A 182 -11.55 -3.89 20.17
CA VAL A 182 -12.73 -3.05 20.06
C VAL A 182 -12.81 -2.45 18.67
N VAL A 183 -13.99 -2.52 18.04
CA VAL A 183 -14.31 -1.68 16.86
C VAL A 183 -15.38 -0.68 17.30
N GLU A 184 -15.06 0.60 17.16
CA GLU A 184 -15.88 1.71 17.67
C GLU A 184 -17.30 1.68 17.06
N SER A 185 -17.39 1.70 15.73
CA SER A 185 -18.64 1.87 14.99
C SER A 185 -18.77 0.91 13.83
N GLU A 186 -20.03 0.65 13.44
CA GLU A 186 -20.40 -0.15 12.26
C GLU A 186 -19.96 0.49 10.94
N ALA A 187 -20.10 1.82 10.82
CA ALA A 187 -19.65 2.56 9.66
C ALA A 187 -18.14 2.87 9.76
N PRO A 188 -17.40 2.85 8.64
CA PRO A 188 -17.89 2.59 7.28
C PRO A 188 -18.02 1.10 6.94
N TRP A 189 -17.55 0.21 7.81
CA TRP A 189 -17.24 -1.17 7.45
C TRP A 189 -18.41 -2.00 6.94
N ALA A 190 -19.58 -1.91 7.60
CA ALA A 190 -20.75 -2.67 7.17
C ALA A 190 -21.35 -2.16 5.87
N ASP A 191 -21.13 -0.88 5.51
CA ASP A 191 -21.56 -0.34 4.22
C ASP A 191 -20.80 -1.01 3.07
N GLY A 192 -19.55 -1.47 3.31
CA GLY A 192 -18.76 -2.30 2.40
C GLY A 192 -19.08 -3.79 2.45
N GLY A 193 -19.96 -4.23 3.34
CA GLY A 193 -20.31 -5.64 3.51
C GLY A 193 -19.39 -6.42 4.46
N TRP A 194 -18.45 -5.76 5.15
CA TRP A 194 -17.61 -6.43 6.15
C TRP A 194 -18.31 -6.51 7.51
N GLN A 195 -18.15 -7.63 8.21
CA GLN A 195 -18.52 -7.79 9.60
C GLN A 195 -17.36 -8.42 10.37
N PRO A 196 -16.98 -7.88 11.54
CA PRO A 196 -15.91 -8.45 12.33
C PRO A 196 -16.27 -9.89 12.75
N PRO A 197 -15.31 -10.82 12.74
CA PRO A 197 -15.56 -12.22 13.06
C PRO A 197 -16.16 -12.34 14.47
N THR A 198 -17.34 -12.96 14.57
CA THR A 198 -18.22 -12.89 15.75
C THR A 198 -17.86 -13.86 16.88
N GLU A 199 -16.88 -14.74 16.71
CA GLU A 199 -16.46 -15.69 17.74
C GLU A 199 -14.96 -15.60 18.06
N ALA A 200 -14.63 -15.42 19.34
CA ALA A 200 -13.24 -15.36 19.83
C ALA A 200 -12.42 -16.63 19.55
N GLU A 201 -13.07 -17.76 19.24
CA GLU A 201 -12.40 -18.99 18.76
C GLU A 201 -11.79 -18.84 17.36
N TYR A 202 -12.11 -17.78 16.62
CA TYR A 202 -11.58 -17.46 15.28
C TYR A 202 -10.05 -17.37 15.29
N LEU A 203 -9.45 -16.72 16.30
CA LEU A 203 -7.99 -16.56 16.39
C LEU A 203 -7.28 -17.83 16.91
N GLU A 204 -7.99 -18.73 17.60
CA GLU A 204 -7.46 -20.01 18.09
C GLU A 204 -7.55 -21.14 17.05
N ARG A 205 -8.49 -21.09 16.10
CA ARG A 205 -8.73 -22.13 15.08
C ARG A 205 -8.34 -21.75 13.66
N ALA A 206 -7.89 -20.52 13.43
CA ALA A 206 -7.36 -20.08 12.15
C ALA A 206 -6.03 -20.77 11.81
N ALA A 207 -6.12 -22.03 11.37
CA ALA A 207 -5.20 -22.59 10.40
C ALA A 207 -5.72 -22.19 9.02
N PHE A 208 -5.37 -20.99 8.56
CA PHE A 208 -5.59 -20.60 7.17
C PHE A 208 -4.47 -21.20 6.31
N GLY A 209 -4.62 -22.49 6.01
CA GLY A 209 -3.63 -23.24 5.24
C GLY A 209 -3.80 -24.74 5.43
N ASP A 210 -4.89 -25.30 4.90
CA ASP A 210 -4.87 -26.65 4.26
C ASP A 210 -6.23 -27.10 3.70
N GLU A 211 -7.30 -26.29 3.77
CA GLU A 211 -8.60 -26.65 3.16
C GLU A 211 -9.19 -25.54 2.27
N ARG A 212 -8.37 -24.85 1.48
CA ARG A 212 -8.88 -24.28 0.22
C ARG A 212 -9.04 -25.44 -0.75
N ALA A 213 -10.26 -25.96 -0.79
CA ALA A 213 -10.72 -26.90 -1.78
C ALA A 213 -10.22 -26.46 -3.17
N SER A 214 -9.36 -27.28 -3.74
CA SER A 214 -9.34 -27.53 -5.16
C SER A 214 -10.78 -27.81 -5.60
N ASP A 215 -11.42 -26.82 -6.23
CA ASP A 215 -12.27 -26.98 -7.40
C ASP A 215 -12.94 -25.63 -7.72
N GLU A 216 -12.73 -25.16 -8.95
CA GLU A 216 -13.36 -24.02 -9.64
C GLU A 216 -12.94 -22.62 -9.15
N VAL A 217 -12.11 -21.82 -9.84
CA VAL A 217 -11.89 -21.65 -11.28
C VAL A 217 -10.44 -21.18 -11.49
N ASP A 218 -9.67 -21.95 -12.26
CA ASP A 218 -8.52 -21.45 -13.01
C ASP A 218 -8.98 -20.28 -13.87
N ASN A 219 -8.63 -19.05 -13.49
CA ASN A 219 -8.49 -17.97 -14.46
C ASN A 219 -7.04 -17.47 -14.42
N PRO A 220 -6.17 -17.94 -15.32
CA PRO A 220 -4.73 -17.65 -15.32
C PRO A 220 -4.35 -16.22 -15.78
N ASP A 221 -5.28 -15.27 -15.72
CA ASP A 221 -5.14 -13.92 -16.31
C ASP A 221 -5.22 -12.74 -15.30
N SER A 222 -5.29 -12.96 -13.98
CA SER A 222 -5.07 -11.87 -13.02
C SER A 222 -3.60 -11.82 -12.57
N ARG A 223 -2.72 -11.25 -13.42
CA ARG A 223 -1.30 -11.01 -13.12
C ARG A 223 -1.12 -9.55 -12.68
N GLY A 224 -0.64 -9.32 -11.46
CA GLY A 224 -0.58 -7.97 -10.85
C GLY A 224 0.51 -7.07 -11.42
N LEU A 225 1.63 -7.63 -11.86
CA LEU A 225 2.76 -6.89 -12.42
C LEU A 225 2.93 -7.19 -13.92
N ALA A 226 2.99 -6.13 -14.71
CA ALA A 226 3.41 -6.16 -16.10
C ALA A 226 4.29 -4.94 -16.38
N ASP A 227 5.28 -5.10 -17.26
CA ASP A 227 6.11 -3.99 -17.70
C ASP A 227 5.47 -3.40 -18.95
N PRO A 228 4.94 -2.16 -18.90
CA PRO A 228 4.30 -1.56 -20.07
C PRO A 228 5.30 -1.37 -21.23
N PHE A 229 6.61 -1.43 -20.97
CA PHE A 229 7.66 -1.35 -21.99
C PHE A 229 7.98 -2.67 -22.68
N ALA A 230 7.42 -3.81 -22.23
CA ALA A 230 7.74 -5.14 -22.75
C ALA A 230 7.48 -5.30 -24.26
N ALA A 231 6.53 -4.54 -24.81
CA ALA A 231 6.21 -4.56 -26.23
C ALA A 231 6.97 -3.52 -27.07
N LEU A 232 7.90 -2.75 -26.48
CA LEU A 232 8.74 -1.80 -27.20
C LEU A 232 10.00 -2.49 -27.74
N GLY A 233 10.33 -2.20 -29.00
CA GLY A 233 11.54 -2.69 -29.64
C GLY A 233 12.77 -1.82 -29.37
N PRO A 234 13.99 -2.34 -29.61
CA PRO A 234 15.22 -1.54 -29.55
C PRO A 234 15.14 -0.29 -30.44
N GLY A 235 15.46 0.87 -29.86
CA GLY A 235 15.39 2.17 -30.52
C GLY A 235 14.03 2.87 -30.42
N GLU A 236 12.99 2.22 -29.89
CA GLU A 236 11.71 2.86 -29.62
C GLU A 236 11.77 3.73 -28.37
N TYR A 237 10.88 4.72 -28.32
CA TYR A 237 10.84 5.77 -27.31
C TYR A 237 9.67 5.56 -26.35
N GLY A 238 9.85 6.00 -25.12
CA GLY A 238 8.78 6.05 -24.14
C GLY A 238 9.00 7.06 -23.03
N ALA A 239 7.97 7.22 -22.21
CA ALA A 239 7.96 8.02 -21.00
C ALA A 239 7.66 7.11 -19.82
N ASP A 240 8.61 6.99 -18.90
CA ASP A 240 8.45 6.24 -17.65
C ASP A 240 8.22 7.22 -16.49
N VAL A 241 7.55 6.74 -15.44
CA VAL A 241 7.44 7.43 -14.17
C VAL A 241 8.24 6.62 -13.16
N CYS A 242 9.35 7.19 -12.73
CA CYS A 242 10.31 6.51 -11.90
C CYS A 242 10.46 7.17 -10.52
N VAL A 243 10.90 6.39 -9.55
CA VAL A 243 11.35 6.86 -8.23
C VAL A 243 12.76 6.35 -7.94
N HIS A 244 13.50 7.09 -7.12
CA HIS A 244 14.77 6.58 -6.61
C HIS A 244 14.48 5.41 -5.68
N ARG A 245 15.38 4.44 -5.64
CA ARG A 245 15.22 3.24 -4.81
C ARG A 245 15.07 3.56 -3.32
N GLU A 246 15.72 4.63 -2.86
CA GLU A 246 15.65 5.13 -1.49
C GLU A 246 14.37 5.91 -1.16
N ASP A 247 13.67 6.41 -2.19
CA ASP A 247 12.44 7.20 -2.08
C ASP A 247 11.18 6.35 -2.35
N ILE A 248 11.31 5.01 -2.33
CA ILE A 248 10.15 4.11 -2.49
C ILE A 248 9.28 4.20 -1.22
N SER A 249 8.29 5.09 -1.25
CA SER A 249 7.28 5.25 -0.20
C SER A 249 5.99 4.48 -0.54
N ARG A 250 5.07 4.33 0.43
CA ARG A 250 3.81 3.54 0.32
C ARG A 250 2.83 4.01 -0.77
N ALA A 251 2.93 5.27 -1.22
CA ALA A 251 1.86 5.92 -1.97
C ALA A 251 2.31 6.64 -3.24
N PHE A 252 3.57 6.45 -3.68
CA PHE A 252 4.17 7.19 -4.81
C PHE A 252 3.71 8.66 -4.84
N PRO A 253 3.97 9.44 -3.77
CA PRO A 253 3.50 10.80 -3.68
C PRO A 253 4.06 11.59 -4.86
N ASN A 254 3.27 12.55 -5.34
CA ASN A 254 3.59 13.27 -6.57
C ASN A 254 4.99 13.92 -6.56
N GLU A 255 5.53 14.23 -5.38
CA GLU A 255 6.86 14.81 -5.16
C GLU A 255 8.03 13.83 -5.33
N ASP A 256 7.80 12.53 -5.18
CA ASP A 256 8.79 11.48 -5.38
C ASP A 256 8.84 11.04 -6.85
N LEU A 257 7.72 11.20 -7.57
CA LEU A 257 7.60 10.82 -8.97
C LEU A 257 8.50 11.65 -9.88
N ARG A 258 9.24 10.98 -10.76
CA ARG A 258 10.09 11.59 -11.79
C ARG A 258 9.65 11.09 -13.16
N LEU A 259 9.19 11.99 -14.00
CA LEU A 259 9.01 11.71 -15.42
C LEU A 259 10.38 11.55 -16.07
N VAL A 260 10.63 10.40 -16.67
CA VAL A 260 11.88 10.08 -17.37
C VAL A 260 11.57 9.69 -18.80
N ARG A 261 12.04 10.49 -19.76
CA ARG A 261 11.98 10.12 -21.19
C ARG A 261 13.11 9.15 -21.51
N VAL A 262 12.75 8.01 -22.09
CA VAL A 262 13.65 6.87 -22.30
C VAL A 262 13.63 6.36 -23.73
N ARG A 263 14.69 5.64 -24.09
CA ARG A 263 14.80 4.80 -25.27
C ARG A 263 15.15 3.39 -24.82
N VAL A 264 14.54 2.38 -25.45
CA VAL A 264 14.96 0.99 -25.28
C VAL A 264 16.26 0.76 -26.05
N ASP A 265 17.32 0.27 -25.39
CA ASP A 265 18.58 -0.05 -26.06
C ASP A 265 18.61 -1.47 -26.66
N GLU A 266 19.76 -1.86 -27.22
CA GLU A 266 19.90 -3.17 -27.87
C GLU A 266 19.85 -4.36 -26.89
N ASN A 267 20.03 -4.11 -25.59
CA ASN A 267 20.01 -5.11 -24.53
C ASN A 267 18.64 -5.19 -23.82
N GLY A 268 17.71 -4.30 -24.15
CA GLY A 268 16.44 -4.18 -23.44
C GLY A 268 16.53 -3.29 -22.20
N ASP A 269 17.55 -2.43 -22.10
CA ASP A 269 17.64 -1.45 -21.02
C ASP A 269 16.88 -0.17 -21.39
N LEU A 270 16.21 0.44 -20.43
CA LEU A 270 15.73 1.80 -20.57
C LEU A 270 16.88 2.79 -20.31
N ARG A 271 17.22 3.56 -21.35
CA ARG A 271 18.25 4.61 -21.31
C ARG A 271 17.61 5.98 -21.39
N ARG A 272 18.02 6.92 -20.53
CA ARG A 272 17.54 8.31 -20.60
C ARG A 272 17.90 8.91 -21.96
N LEU A 273 16.96 9.65 -22.56
CA LEU A 273 17.25 10.38 -23.81
C LEU A 273 18.30 11.48 -23.60
N ASP A 274 18.29 12.09 -22.42
CA ASP A 274 19.35 12.97 -21.95
C ASP A 274 20.51 12.13 -21.38
N GLY A 275 21.60 12.08 -22.13
CA GLY A 275 22.87 11.54 -21.63
C GLY A 275 23.05 10.02 -21.72
N ASP A 276 22.04 9.28 -22.23
CA ASP A 276 22.09 7.82 -22.45
C ASP A 276 22.42 7.02 -21.17
N THR A 277 22.04 7.57 -20.02
CA THR A 277 22.25 6.95 -18.70
C THR A 277 21.25 5.84 -18.46
N PHE A 278 21.70 4.77 -17.80
CA PHE A 278 20.86 3.64 -17.42
C PHE A 278 19.75 4.06 -16.44
N VAL A 279 18.54 3.54 -16.63
CA VAL A 279 17.41 3.75 -15.72
C VAL A 279 17.02 2.43 -15.04
N ARG A 280 16.61 1.45 -15.83
CA ARG A 280 16.20 0.10 -15.39
C ARG A 280 16.15 -0.85 -16.58
N ASN A 281 16.08 -2.14 -16.31
CA ASN A 281 15.84 -3.14 -17.35
C ASN A 281 14.35 -3.24 -17.69
N VAL A 282 14.04 -3.54 -18.95
CA VAL A 282 12.71 -3.98 -19.37
C VAL A 282 12.55 -5.46 -19.02
N VAL A 283 11.41 -5.82 -18.43
CA VAL A 283 11.07 -7.22 -18.15
C VAL A 283 10.10 -7.71 -19.23
N ASP A 284 10.63 -8.39 -20.25
CA ASP A 284 9.92 -8.83 -21.45
C ASP A 284 9.28 -10.24 -21.33
N ASP A 285 9.85 -11.08 -20.48
CA ASP A 285 9.32 -12.41 -20.13
C ASP A 285 8.58 -12.35 -18.79
N ASP A 286 7.31 -12.76 -18.78
CA ASP A 286 6.50 -13.02 -17.58
C ASP A 286 7.13 -14.13 -16.74
N PRO A 287 7.79 -13.81 -15.63
CA PRO A 287 8.54 -14.76 -14.85
C PRO A 287 7.66 -15.50 -13.85
N SER A 288 6.41 -15.84 -14.19
CA SER A 288 5.49 -16.73 -13.44
C SER A 288 5.18 -16.36 -11.98
N ASP A 289 5.86 -15.37 -11.41
CA ASP A 289 5.68 -14.81 -10.07
C ASP A 289 6.32 -13.41 -9.99
N ASP A 290 5.66 -12.53 -9.24
CA ASP A 290 5.97 -11.10 -9.09
C ASP A 290 7.36 -10.87 -8.47
N THR A 291 7.83 -11.78 -7.62
CA THR A 291 9.19 -11.71 -7.05
C THR A 291 10.27 -11.93 -8.09
N ALA A 292 10.04 -12.82 -9.05
CA ALA A 292 10.98 -13.06 -10.15
C ALA A 292 10.95 -11.89 -11.15
N PHE A 293 9.82 -11.18 -11.25
CA PHE A 293 9.63 -9.97 -12.05
C PHE A 293 10.52 -8.83 -11.53
N VAL A 294 10.39 -8.52 -10.25
CA VAL A 294 11.19 -7.47 -9.61
C VAL A 294 12.68 -7.83 -9.58
N LYS A 295 13.02 -9.12 -9.35
CA LYS A 295 14.42 -9.57 -9.44
C LYS A 295 15.00 -9.35 -10.83
N ARG A 296 14.28 -9.69 -11.91
CA ARG A 296 14.76 -9.46 -13.29
C ARG A 296 14.99 -7.99 -13.60
N MET A 297 14.12 -7.11 -13.12
CA MET A 297 14.32 -5.66 -13.28
C MET A 297 15.62 -5.17 -12.62
N LEU A 298 16.03 -5.82 -11.53
CA LEU A 298 17.18 -5.41 -10.70
C LEU A 298 18.46 -6.24 -10.94
N VAL A 299 18.40 -7.27 -11.78
CA VAL A 299 19.52 -8.16 -12.11
C VAL A 299 20.18 -7.68 -13.39
N ASP A 300 21.50 -7.86 -13.55
CA ASP A 300 22.26 -7.47 -14.75
C ASP A 300 22.37 -5.96 -15.04
N VAL A 301 22.40 -5.14 -13.98
CA VAL A 301 22.70 -3.70 -14.07
C VAL A 301 24.03 -3.49 -14.83
N PRO A 302 24.03 -2.69 -15.92
CA PRO A 302 25.23 -2.44 -16.72
C PRO A 302 26.38 -1.83 -15.92
N ALA A 303 27.63 -2.17 -16.28
CA ALA A 303 28.82 -1.70 -15.54
C ALA A 303 29.05 -0.18 -15.63
N ASP A 304 28.40 0.49 -16.58
CA ASP A 304 28.36 1.94 -16.76
C ASP A 304 27.24 2.63 -15.98
N ALA A 305 26.32 1.88 -15.35
CA ALA A 305 25.34 2.44 -14.44
C ALA A 305 26.00 2.87 -13.12
N THR A 306 25.66 4.04 -12.61
CA THR A 306 26.07 4.45 -11.27
C THR A 306 24.99 4.11 -10.24
N GLU A 307 25.38 3.78 -9.00
CA GLU A 307 24.45 3.33 -7.95
C GLU A 307 23.31 4.33 -7.65
N GLY A 308 23.48 5.62 -7.99
CA GLY A 308 22.46 6.66 -7.83
C GLY A 308 21.54 6.86 -9.05
N ASP A 309 21.84 6.23 -10.19
CA ASP A 309 21.08 6.39 -11.44
C ASP A 309 20.01 5.31 -11.64
N ALA A 310 20.12 4.19 -10.93
CA ALA A 310 19.15 3.09 -11.02
C ALA A 310 17.83 3.48 -10.33
N MET A 311 16.75 3.48 -11.11
CA MET A 311 15.42 3.87 -10.67
C MET A 311 14.45 2.69 -10.72
N VAL A 312 13.37 2.78 -9.96
CA VAL A 312 12.25 1.83 -10.05
C VAL A 312 11.08 2.52 -10.74
N SER A 313 10.44 1.83 -11.68
CA SER A 313 9.23 2.35 -12.32
C SER A 313 8.03 2.18 -11.39
N ALA A 314 7.30 3.28 -11.19
CA ALA A 314 5.99 3.28 -10.56
C ALA A 314 4.91 2.69 -11.50
N LEU A 315 5.21 2.49 -12.78
CA LEU A 315 4.26 2.00 -13.79
C LEU A 315 4.26 0.48 -13.97
N LEU A 316 5.02 -0.27 -13.16
CA LEU A 316 4.99 -1.72 -13.15
C LEU A 316 3.67 -2.22 -12.55
N HIS A 317 2.63 -2.21 -13.37
CA HIS A 317 1.28 -2.53 -12.94
C HIS A 317 0.51 -3.12 -14.12
N GLY A 318 -0.15 -4.26 -13.91
CA GLY A 318 -0.87 -5.00 -14.95
C GLY A 318 -1.92 -4.18 -15.69
N SER A 319 -2.46 -3.14 -15.06
CA SER A 319 -3.42 -2.21 -15.67
C SER A 319 -2.83 -1.13 -16.59
N VAL A 320 -1.53 -0.86 -16.56
CA VAL A 320 -0.94 0.20 -17.40
C VAL A 320 -0.59 -0.38 -18.78
N PRO A 321 -1.25 0.05 -19.87
CA PRO A 321 -0.97 -0.48 -21.20
C PRO A 321 0.28 0.14 -21.83
N THR A 322 0.88 -0.57 -22.79
CA THR A 322 2.04 -0.07 -23.55
C THR A 322 1.79 1.26 -24.25
N ASP A 323 0.58 1.49 -24.75
CA ASP A 323 0.25 2.74 -25.46
C ASP A 323 0.29 3.98 -24.54
N PHE A 324 0.22 3.81 -23.22
CA PHE A 324 0.38 4.93 -22.28
C PHE A 324 1.83 5.37 -22.13
N VAL A 325 2.79 4.46 -22.27
CA VAL A 325 4.22 4.76 -22.09
C VAL A 325 4.92 5.02 -23.42
N ARG A 326 4.41 4.51 -24.55
CA ARG A 326 5.01 4.66 -25.87
C ARG A 326 5.00 6.14 -26.31
N LEU A 327 6.08 6.57 -26.96
CA LEU A 327 6.18 7.86 -27.64
C LEU A 327 6.50 7.64 -29.13
N ASP A 328 5.85 8.39 -30.01
CA ASP A 328 6.14 8.39 -31.45
C ASP A 328 7.48 9.07 -31.79
N GLY A 329 7.94 9.95 -30.89
CA GLY A 329 9.16 10.73 -31.03
C GLY A 329 9.71 11.21 -29.67
N PRO A 330 10.98 11.66 -29.62
CA PRO A 330 11.67 11.95 -28.37
C PRO A 330 11.04 13.11 -27.57
N ASP A 331 10.35 14.03 -28.24
CA ASP A 331 9.72 15.22 -27.67
C ASP A 331 8.19 15.16 -27.64
N ASP A 332 7.60 14.05 -28.12
CA ASP A 332 6.14 13.92 -28.21
C ASP A 332 5.51 13.72 -26.82
N GLU A 333 4.20 13.88 -26.73
CA GLU A 333 3.42 13.72 -25.50
C GLU A 333 2.50 12.49 -25.60
N ASN A 334 2.21 11.90 -24.44
CA ASN A 334 1.25 10.81 -24.29
C ASN A 334 0.51 10.96 -22.95
N VAL A 335 -0.31 9.96 -22.59
CA VAL A 335 -1.05 9.95 -21.32
C VAL A 335 -0.13 10.14 -20.11
N VAL A 336 1.02 9.45 -20.06
CA VAL A 336 1.97 9.56 -18.93
C VAL A 336 2.55 10.96 -18.82
N THR A 337 3.04 11.55 -19.91
CA THR A 337 3.60 12.91 -19.86
C THR A 337 2.53 13.92 -19.46
N LYS A 338 1.31 13.77 -19.98
CA LYS A 338 0.20 14.69 -19.70
C LYS A 338 -0.26 14.64 -18.25
N VAL A 339 -0.39 13.45 -17.66
CA VAL A 339 -0.71 13.28 -16.23
C VAL A 339 0.39 13.87 -15.35
N MET A 340 1.66 13.65 -15.71
CA MET A 340 2.79 14.18 -14.94
C MET A 340 2.87 15.71 -14.97
N GLU A 341 2.34 16.36 -15.99
CA GLU A 341 2.25 17.83 -16.12
C GLU A 341 1.05 18.47 -15.42
N LEU A 342 0.05 17.69 -14.97
CA LEU A 342 -1.09 18.24 -14.24
C LEU A 342 -0.65 18.87 -12.91
N ASP A 343 -1.15 20.07 -12.62
CA ASP A 343 -0.94 20.75 -11.35
C ASP A 343 -2.07 20.40 -10.37
N VAL A 344 -1.98 19.21 -9.78
CA VAL A 344 -2.97 18.62 -8.88
C VAL A 344 -2.33 18.01 -7.63
N GLY A 345 -3.07 18.05 -6.51
CA GLY A 345 -2.70 17.37 -5.27
C GLY A 345 -3.15 15.91 -5.23
N ALA A 346 -4.10 15.51 -6.07
CA ALA A 346 -4.54 14.14 -6.28
C ALA A 346 -3.39 13.23 -6.77
N SER A 347 -3.40 11.96 -6.39
CA SER A 347 -2.33 11.01 -6.74
C SER A 347 -2.25 10.79 -8.25
N LYS A 348 -1.12 11.18 -8.85
CA LYS A 348 -0.83 10.98 -10.27
C LYS A 348 -0.64 9.50 -10.61
N PHE A 349 -0.09 8.73 -9.68
CA PHE A 349 0.04 7.28 -9.83
C PHE A 349 -1.34 6.60 -9.88
N GLU A 350 -2.22 6.90 -8.93
CA GLU A 350 -3.56 6.30 -8.91
C GLU A 350 -4.38 6.72 -10.14
N LEU A 351 -4.20 7.96 -10.61
CA LEU A 351 -4.83 8.42 -11.85
C LEU A 351 -4.36 7.59 -13.06
N LEU A 352 -3.06 7.31 -13.18
CA LEU A 352 -2.53 6.47 -14.26
C LEU A 352 -3.04 5.03 -14.20
N VAL A 353 -3.14 4.45 -12.99
CA VAL A 353 -3.71 3.11 -12.80
C VAL A 353 -5.19 3.09 -13.18
N SER A 354 -5.97 4.08 -12.74
CA SER A 354 -7.40 4.20 -13.03
C SER A 354 -7.66 4.35 -14.54
N LEU A 355 -6.93 5.26 -15.21
CA LEU A 355 -6.99 5.40 -16.67
C LEU A 355 -6.59 4.10 -17.38
N GLY A 356 -5.59 3.38 -16.84
CA GLY A 356 -5.17 2.08 -17.36
C GLY A 356 -6.27 1.02 -17.27
N ARG A 357 -6.99 0.95 -16.14
CA ARG A 357 -8.14 0.04 -15.97
C ARG A 357 -9.26 0.33 -16.97
N VAL A 358 -9.52 1.60 -17.27
CA VAL A 358 -10.47 1.99 -18.33
C VAL A 358 -9.98 1.51 -19.69
N ALA A 359 -8.67 1.61 -19.96
CA ALA A 359 -8.07 1.17 -21.22
C ALA A 359 -8.05 -0.36 -21.42
N GLN A 360 -8.33 -1.14 -20.37
CA GLN A 360 -8.43 -2.60 -20.44
C GLN A 360 -9.83 -3.13 -20.79
N GLN A 361 -10.83 -2.25 -20.93
CA GLN A 361 -12.18 -2.67 -21.31
C GLN A 361 -12.21 -3.20 -22.76
N ASP A 362 -12.98 -4.26 -23.02
CA ASP A 362 -13.01 -4.99 -24.30
C ASP A 362 -13.34 -4.13 -25.54
N ASP A 363 -13.91 -2.95 -25.35
CA ASP A 363 -14.31 -2.00 -26.38
C ASP A 363 -13.41 -0.74 -26.47
N PHE A 364 -12.29 -0.69 -25.74
CA PHE A 364 -11.38 0.44 -25.78
C PHE A 364 -10.70 0.59 -27.15
N THR A 365 -10.76 1.80 -27.71
CA THR A 365 -10.21 2.10 -29.04
C THR A 365 -9.18 3.23 -29.01
N SER A 366 -8.46 3.40 -30.11
CA SER A 366 -7.58 4.57 -30.31
C SER A 366 -8.34 5.91 -30.25
N ALA A 367 -9.65 5.92 -30.50
CA ALA A 367 -10.47 7.13 -30.36
C ALA A 367 -10.73 7.45 -28.88
N ASP A 368 -10.87 6.42 -28.03
CA ASP A 368 -11.03 6.57 -26.58
C ASP A 368 -9.71 7.03 -25.94
N LEU A 369 -8.58 6.50 -26.40
CA LEU A 369 -7.25 6.99 -26.02
C LEU A 369 -7.07 8.48 -26.37
N ALA A 370 -7.38 8.87 -27.61
CA ALA A 370 -7.33 10.27 -28.01
C ALA A 370 -8.30 11.17 -27.20
N SER A 371 -9.44 10.61 -26.77
CA SER A 371 -10.37 11.31 -25.88
C SER A 371 -9.80 11.50 -24.47
N ILE A 372 -9.09 10.51 -23.92
CA ILE A 372 -8.38 10.63 -22.64
C ILE A 372 -7.30 11.72 -22.74
N GLU A 373 -6.47 11.68 -23.78
CA GLU A 373 -5.42 12.69 -23.98
C GLU A 373 -5.99 14.11 -24.14
N GLY A 374 -7.08 14.26 -24.89
CA GLY A 374 -7.77 15.54 -25.04
C GLY A 374 -8.43 16.04 -23.75
N ALA A 375 -8.94 15.14 -22.91
CA ALA A 375 -9.46 15.48 -21.59
C ALA A 375 -8.34 15.98 -20.66
N LEU A 376 -7.20 15.28 -20.63
CA LEU A 376 -6.03 15.70 -19.86
C LEU A 376 -5.49 17.04 -20.33
N GLU A 377 -5.40 17.28 -21.65
CA GLU A 377 -5.01 18.57 -22.21
C GLU A 377 -5.97 19.70 -21.79
N THR A 378 -7.28 19.41 -21.74
CA THR A 378 -8.27 20.37 -21.26
C THR A 378 -8.05 20.70 -19.78
N LEU A 379 -7.75 19.70 -18.94
CA LEU A 379 -7.46 19.90 -17.52
C LEU A 379 -6.19 20.74 -17.31
N GLN A 380 -5.14 20.51 -18.10
CA GLN A 380 -3.91 21.30 -18.05
C GLN A 380 -4.13 22.79 -18.39
N GLN A 381 -5.13 23.12 -19.20
CA GLN A 381 -5.44 24.51 -19.59
C GLN A 381 -6.25 25.27 -18.53
N LEU A 382 -6.74 24.60 -17.49
CA LEU A 382 -7.50 25.23 -16.42
C LEU A 382 -6.54 25.83 -15.38
N GLU A 383 -6.71 27.12 -15.11
CA GLU A 383 -5.91 27.83 -14.09
C GLU A 383 -6.37 27.55 -12.65
N ASP A 384 -7.56 26.98 -12.48
CA ASP A 384 -8.14 26.66 -11.17
C ASP A 384 -7.75 25.25 -10.72
N THR A 385 -6.58 25.15 -10.08
CA THR A 385 -5.99 23.91 -9.58
C THR A 385 -6.91 23.16 -8.63
N ASP A 386 -7.67 23.86 -7.78
CA ASP A 386 -8.62 23.24 -6.83
C ASP A 386 -9.82 22.62 -7.55
N ALA A 387 -10.26 23.24 -8.65
CA ALA A 387 -11.33 22.68 -9.49
C ALA A 387 -10.86 21.48 -10.30
N VAL A 388 -9.62 21.51 -10.82
CA VAL A 388 -9.01 20.38 -11.53
C VAL A 388 -8.82 19.20 -10.58
N ASP A 389 -8.28 19.46 -9.39
CA ASP A 389 -8.03 18.46 -8.37
C ASP A 389 -9.32 17.76 -7.90
N ARG A 390 -10.37 18.55 -7.62
CA ARG A 390 -11.71 18.00 -7.31
C ARG A 390 -12.25 17.17 -8.46
N TYR A 391 -12.12 17.66 -9.70
CA TYR A 391 -12.62 16.93 -10.87
C TYR A 391 -11.90 15.59 -11.04
N VAL A 392 -10.58 15.56 -10.85
CA VAL A 392 -9.79 14.31 -10.89
C VAL A 392 -10.29 13.34 -9.83
N ARG A 393 -10.44 13.80 -8.58
CA ARG A 393 -10.90 12.99 -7.45
C ARG A 393 -12.35 12.53 -7.52
N GLU A 394 -13.22 13.22 -8.26
CA GLU A 394 -14.63 12.85 -8.35
C GLU A 394 -14.94 11.93 -9.54
N ASN A 395 -14.08 11.93 -10.57
CA ASN A 395 -14.36 11.26 -11.84
C ASN A 395 -13.38 10.14 -12.19
N PHE A 396 -12.20 10.10 -11.57
CA PHE A 396 -11.15 9.14 -11.90
C PHE A 396 -10.56 8.42 -10.69
N LEU A 397 -10.61 9.03 -9.51
CA LEU A 397 -10.25 8.41 -8.23
C LEU A 397 -11.53 8.21 -7.41
#